data_AF-A0A6N6N865-F1
#
_entry.id   AF-A0A6N6N865-F1
#
_cell.length_a   1.000
_cell.length_b   1.000
_cell.length_c   1.000
_cell.angle_alpha   90.00
_cell.angle_beta   90.00
_cell.angle_gamma   90.00
#
_symmetry.space_group_name_H-M   'P 1'
#
loop_
_entity.id
_entity.type
_entity.pdbx_description
1 polymer ?
#
loop_
_entity_poly.entity_id
_entity_poly.type
_entity_poly.pdbx_seq_one_letter_code
_entity_poly.pdbx_strand_id
1 'polypeptide(L)' 'MSNATNTQHVELDLVHCNGCQGCVDLNPDIFEWDETTDRPIVIRPEATIQEVQDAMNCCPGECILIKE' A
#
# COMPACT_ATOMS: atom_id res chain seq x y z
N MET A 1 14.83 -9.52 24.12
CA MET A 1 13.77 -8.69 23.51
C MET A 1 13.56 -9.24 22.11
N SER A 2 12.54 -10.08 21.92
CA SER A 2 12.26 -10.66 20.61
C SER A 2 11.62 -9.59 19.74
N ASN A 3 12.41 -8.94 18.86
CA ASN A 3 11.88 -8.04 17.85
C ASN A 3 11.20 -8.89 16.76
N ALA A 4 10.01 -9.41 17.05
CA ALA A 4 9.13 -9.90 16.01
C ALA A 4 8.44 -8.66 15.43
N THR A 5 8.92 -8.20 14.28
CA THR A 5 8.24 -7.16 13.50
C THR A 5 6.90 -7.76 13.05
N ASN A 6 5.79 -7.28 13.58
CA ASN A 6 4.45 -7.78 13.21
C ASN A 6 4.07 -7.20 11.84
N THR A 7 4.39 -7.93 10.78
CA THR A 7 4.01 -7.60 9.41
C THR A 7 2.64 -8.18 9.09
N GLN A 8 1.92 -7.52 8.20
CA GLN A 8 0.63 -7.93 7.69
C GLN A 8 0.63 -7.85 6.17
N HIS A 9 -0.31 -8.57 5.57
CA HIS A 9 -0.44 -8.65 4.12
C HIS A 9 -1.14 -7.40 3.56
N VAL A 10 -0.49 -6.70 2.64
CA VAL A 10 -0.96 -5.47 1.99
C VAL A 10 -1.59 -5.80 0.65
N GLU A 11 -2.81 -5.33 0.41
CA GLU A 11 -3.52 -5.45 -0.85
C GLU A 11 -4.08 -4.11 -1.32
N LEU A 12 -4.46 -4.04 -2.61
CA LEU A 12 -5.10 -2.88 -3.22
C LEU A 12 -6.50 -3.24 -3.73
N ASP A 13 -7.52 -2.51 -3.25
CA ASP A 13 -8.85 -2.53 -3.85
C ASP A 13 -8.93 -1.54 -5.03
N LEU A 14 -8.56 -2.04 -6.21
CA LEU A 14 -8.51 -1.22 -7.43
C LEU A 14 -9.88 -0.73 -7.91
N VAL A 15 -11.00 -1.20 -7.34
CA VAL A 15 -12.34 -0.69 -7.66
C VAL A 15 -12.55 0.72 -7.11
N HIS A 16 -12.02 1.00 -5.92
CA HIS A 16 -12.12 2.32 -5.26
C HIS A 16 -10.91 3.21 -5.52
N CYS A 17 -9.85 2.69 -6.16
CA CYS A 17 -8.68 3.47 -6.52
C CYS A 17 -9.01 4.53 -7.58
N ASN A 18 -8.68 5.80 -7.28
CA ASN A 18 -8.88 6.94 -8.18
C ASN A 18 -7.62 7.37 -8.94
N GLY A 19 -6.51 6.63 -8.79
CA GLY A 19 -5.25 6.94 -9.46
C GLY A 19 -4.50 8.17 -8.93
N CYS A 20 -4.65 8.52 -7.65
CA CYS A 20 -3.96 9.67 -7.06
C CYS A 20 -2.43 9.57 -6.98
N GLN A 21 -1.86 8.38 -7.19
CA GLN A 21 -0.42 8.05 -7.08
C GLN A 21 0.24 8.26 -5.70
N GLY A 22 -0.50 8.74 -4.69
CA GLY A 22 0.06 9.01 -3.35
C GLY A 22 0.65 7.80 -2.63
N CYS A 23 0.18 6.57 -2.91
CA CYS A 23 0.78 5.35 -2.35
C CYS A 23 2.22 5.12 -2.85
N VAL A 24 2.48 5.41 -4.13
CA VAL A 24 3.80 5.28 -4.75
C VAL A 24 4.73 6.38 -4.26
N ASP A 25 4.23 7.61 -4.13
CA ASP A 25 5.01 8.74 -3.62
C ASP A 25 5.43 8.57 -2.15
N LEU A 26 4.52 8.06 -1.30
CA LEU A 26 4.77 7.90 0.13
C LEU A 26 5.55 6.63 0.46
N ASN A 27 5.33 5.55 -0.28
CA ASN A 27 5.89 4.24 0.01
C ASN A 27 6.35 3.51 -1.27
N PRO A 28 7.38 4.02 -1.99
CA PRO A 28 7.86 3.42 -3.24
C PRO A 28 8.48 2.03 -3.07
N ASP A 29 8.84 1.64 -1.85
CA ASP A 29 9.35 0.31 -1.52
C ASP A 29 8.23 -0.74 -1.30
N ILE A 30 6.96 -0.31 -1.36
CA ILE A 30 5.77 -1.16 -1.17
C ILE A 30 4.87 -1.11 -2.41
N PHE A 31 4.69 0.09 -2.98
CA PHE A 31 3.83 0.34 -4.11
C PHE A 31 4.62 0.87 -5.30
N GLU A 32 4.28 0.38 -6.49
CA GLU A 32 4.79 0.87 -7.77
C GLU A 32 3.62 1.24 -8.68
N TRP A 33 3.83 2.15 -9.63
CA TRP A 33 2.85 2.45 -10.66
C TRP A 33 3.09 1.58 -11.89
N ASP A 34 2.12 0.74 -12.25
CA ASP A 34 2.17 0.01 -13.52
C ASP A 34 1.59 0.88 -14.64
N GLU A 35 2.49 1.44 -15.45
CA GLU A 35 2.17 2.24 -16.64
C GLU A 35 1.34 1.48 -17.68
N THR A 36 1.36 0.15 -17.68
CA THR A 36 0.60 -0.67 -18.64
C THR A 36 -0.88 -0.71 -18.28
N THR A 37 -1.18 -0.87 -17.00
CA THR A 37 -2.57 -0.93 -16.50
C THR A 37 -3.08 0.41 -16.00
N ASP A 38 -2.21 1.42 -15.91
CA ASP A 38 -2.50 2.74 -15.33
C ASP A 38 -3.03 2.58 -13.90
N ARG A 39 -2.44 1.66 -13.12
CA ARG A 39 -2.88 1.31 -11.76
C ARG A 39 -1.68 1.06 -10.84
N PRO A 40 -1.84 1.31 -9.53
CA PRO A 40 -0.81 0.93 -8.58
C PRO A 40 -0.77 -0.60 -8.40
N ILE A 41 0.42 -1.14 -8.15
CA ILE A 41 0.68 -2.53 -7.80
C ILE A 41 1.43 -2.64 -6.48
N VAL A 42 1.27 -3.75 -5.77
CA VAL A 42 2.03 -4.05 -4.54
C VAL A 42 3.28 -4.86 -4.92
N ILE A 43 4.46 -4.29 -4.74
CA ILE A 43 5.75 -4.95 -5.01
C ILE A 43 6.34 -5.61 -3.77
N ARG A 44 5.92 -5.17 -2.57
CA ARG A 44 6.24 -5.81 -1.29
C ARG A 44 4.96 -6.02 -0.49
N PRO A 45 4.42 -7.26 -0.47
CA PRO A 45 3.12 -7.52 0.13
C PRO A 45 3.14 -7.62 1.66
N GLU A 46 4.31 -7.70 2.29
CA GLU A 46 4.43 -7.78 3.75
C GLU A 46 4.99 -6.47 4.31
N ALA A 47 4.19 -5.77 5.11
CA ALA A 47 4.59 -4.53 5.76
C ALA A 47 3.99 -4.41 7.16
N THR A 48 4.64 -3.65 8.02
CA THR A 48 4.06 -3.24 9.30
C THR A 48 2.98 -2.18 9.07
N ILE A 49 1.98 -2.12 9.97
CA ILE A 49 0.97 -1.04 9.95
C ILE A 49 1.65 0.32 9.87
N GLN A 50 2.73 0.53 10.63
CA GLN A 50 3.42 1.82 10.69
C GLN A 50 4.04 2.23 9.35
N GLU A 51 4.51 1.27 8.55
CA GLU A 51 5.06 1.56 7.23
C GLU A 51 3.99 2.07 6.26
N VAL A 52 2.77 1.51 6.32
CA VAL A 52 1.70 1.84 5.36
C VAL A 52 0.69 2.87 5.87
N GLN A 53 0.74 3.22 7.16
CA GLN A 53 -0.26 4.07 7.82
C GLN A 53 -0.46 5.41 7.13
N ASP A 54 0.62 6.08 6.71
CA ASP A 54 0.55 7.39 6.06
C ASP A 54 -0.07 7.27 4.66
N ALA A 55 0.32 6.26 3.87
CA ALA A 55 -0.30 6.00 2.58
C ALA A 55 -1.79 5.67 2.71
N MET A 56 -2.19 4.89 3.73
CA MET A 56 -3.60 4.61 4.02
C MET A 56 -4.37 5.89 4.35
N ASN A 57 -3.83 6.74 5.23
CA ASN A 57 -4.46 8.00 5.65
C ASN A 57 -4.58 9.02 4.50
N CYS A 58 -3.62 9.01 3.57
CA CYS A 58 -3.60 9.92 2.43
C CYS A 58 -4.37 9.38 1.23
N CYS A 59 -4.75 8.10 1.20
CA CYS A 59 -5.45 7.51 0.07
C CYS A 59 -6.92 8.01 0.02
N PRO A 60 -7.29 8.85 -0.96
CA PRO A 60 -8.66 9.38 -1.05
C PRO A 60 -9.71 8.33 -1.40
N GLY A 61 -9.29 7.19 -1.97
CA GLY A 61 -10.15 6.05 -2.28
C GLY A 61 -10.18 4.98 -1.19
N GLU A 62 -9.44 5.17 -0.09
CA GLU A 62 -9.27 4.18 0.98
C GLU A 62 -8.93 2.77 0.45
N CYS A 63 -8.15 2.71 -0.64
CA CYS A 63 -7.98 1.50 -1.43
C CYS A 63 -6.83 0.59 -0.96
N ILE A 64 -6.14 0.93 0.12
CA ILE A 64 -5.05 0.13 0.69
C ILE A 64 -5.61 -0.69 1.83
N LEU A 65 -5.56 -2.01 1.70
CA LEU A 65 -6.13 -2.96 2.65
C LEU A 65 -5.03 -3.76 3.36
N ILE A 66 -5.26 -4.07 4.63
CA ILE A 66 -4.41 -4.96 5.42
C ILE A 66 -5.21 -6.21 5.77
N LYS A 67 -4.63 -7.40 5.56
CA LYS A 67 -5.19 -8.69 5.97
C LYS A 67 -4.32 -9.37 7.04
N GLU A 68 -4.98 -10.11 7.93
CA GLU A 68 -4.38 -10.99 8.94
C GLU A 68 -3.99 -12.36 8.37
#